data_AF-A0A6G4CJ46-F1
#
_entry.id   AF-A0A6G4CJ46-F1
#
_cell.length_a   1.000
_cell.length_b   1.000
_cell.length_c   1.000
_cell.angle_alpha   90.00
_cell.angle_beta   90.00
_cell.angle_gamma   90.00
#
_symmetry.space_group_name_H-M   'P 1'
#
loop_
_entity.id
_entity.type
_entity.pdbx_description
1 polymer ?
#
loop_
_entity_poly.entity_id
_entity_poly.type
_entity_poly.pdbx_seq_one_letter_code
_entity_poly.pdbx_strand_id
1 'polypeptide(L)'
;MSNTDASGEKRMTGTSERREQIIQRLRQQGSVQVNDLSALYGVSTVTIRNDLAFLEKQGIAVRAYGGALICDSTTPSVEPSVEDKSALNTAMKRSVAKAAVELIQPGHRVILDSGTTTFEIARLMRKHTDVIAMTNGMNVANALLEAEGVELLMTGGHLRRQSQSFYGDQAEQSLQNYHFDMLFLGVDAIDLERGVSTHNEDEARLNRRMCEVA
;
A
#
# COMPACT_ATOMS: atom_id res chain seq x y z
N MET A 1 29.68 23.53 -53.04
CA MET A 1 28.89 24.33 -52.09
C MET A 1 27.83 23.39 -51.53
N SER A 2 28.14 22.52 -50.55
CA SER A 2 28.17 22.77 -49.09
C SER A 2 26.93 23.54 -48.63
N ASN A 3 26.07 23.10 -47.71
CA ASN A 3 26.26 22.17 -46.59
C ASN A 3 24.95 21.44 -46.26
N THR A 4 25.11 20.17 -45.91
CA THR A 4 24.21 19.39 -45.07
C THR A 4 24.74 19.56 -43.64
N ASP A 5 23.93 20.03 -42.69
CA ASP A 5 24.22 19.94 -41.24
C ASP A 5 22.84 19.81 -40.54
N ALA A 6 22.32 18.60 -40.35
CA ALA A 6 22.60 17.71 -39.22
C ALA A 6 22.21 18.34 -37.87
N SER A 7 20.95 18.15 -37.50
CA SER A 7 20.40 18.34 -36.16
C SER A 7 21.13 17.46 -35.15
N GLY A 8 21.97 18.07 -34.31
CA GLY A 8 22.69 17.38 -33.24
C GLY A 8 21.77 16.96 -32.09
N GLU A 9 21.57 15.65 -31.92
CA GLU A 9 21.14 15.05 -30.66
C GLU A 9 22.17 15.39 -29.57
N LYS A 10 21.76 16.24 -28.63
CA LYS A 10 22.61 16.66 -27.51
C LYS A 10 22.76 15.49 -26.53
N ARG A 11 23.85 14.73 -26.67
CA ARG A 11 24.23 13.63 -25.76
C ARG A 11 24.51 14.21 -24.37
N MET A 12 23.52 14.15 -23.50
CA MET A 12 23.53 14.76 -22.18
C MET A 12 24.52 14.02 -21.27
N THR A 13 25.62 14.68 -20.89
CA THR A 13 26.82 14.01 -20.37
C THR A 13 27.30 14.57 -19.01
N GLY A 14 26.48 15.35 -18.31
CA GLY A 14 26.77 15.80 -16.96
C GLY A 14 26.00 15.01 -15.90
N THR A 15 26.70 14.46 -14.89
CA THR A 15 26.04 13.81 -13.72
C THR A 15 25.11 14.77 -12.98
N SER A 16 25.50 16.04 -12.83
CA SER A 16 24.65 17.06 -12.18
C SER A 16 23.39 17.37 -12.99
N GLU A 17 23.52 17.59 -14.31
CA GLU A 17 22.39 17.84 -15.21
C GLU A 17 21.41 16.65 -15.25
N ARG A 18 21.95 15.42 -15.28
CA ARG A 18 21.15 14.20 -15.21
C ARG A 18 20.38 14.11 -13.88
N ARG A 19 21.04 14.37 -12.76
CA ARG A 19 20.38 14.38 -11.44
C ARG A 19 19.28 15.43 -11.36
N GLU A 20 19.53 16.63 -11.88
CA GLU A 20 18.52 17.69 -11.88
C GLU A 20 17.29 17.33 -12.71
N GLN A 21 17.47 16.70 -13.87
CA GLN A 21 16.34 16.18 -14.65
C GLN A 21 15.63 15.00 -13.97
N ILE A 22 16.36 14.14 -13.26
CA ILE A 22 15.75 13.09 -12.43
C ILE A 22 14.90 13.72 -11.32
N ILE A 23 15.36 14.79 -10.68
CA ILE A 23 14.57 15.55 -9.68
C ILE A 23 13.31 16.13 -10.32
N GLN A 24 13.41 16.75 -11.50
CA GLN A 24 12.24 17.29 -12.20
C GLN A 24 11.22 16.19 -12.53
N ARG A 25 11.67 15.02 -13.00
CA ARG A 25 10.80 13.86 -13.25
C ARG A 25 10.17 13.33 -11.98
N LEU A 26 10.94 13.20 -10.91
CA LEU A 26 10.43 12.82 -9.59
C LEU A 26 9.34 13.80 -9.11
N ARG A 27 9.52 15.11 -9.30
CA ARG A 27 8.50 16.12 -8.96
C ARG A 27 7.24 16.04 -9.83
N GLN A 28 7.39 15.72 -11.11
CA GLN A 28 6.26 15.65 -12.05
C GLN A 28 5.47 14.35 -11.96
N GLN A 29 6.16 13.23 -11.68
CA GLN A 29 5.62 11.87 -11.78
C GLN A 29 5.48 11.17 -10.43
N GLY A 30 6.04 11.75 -9.35
CA GLY A 30 6.08 11.17 -8.01
C GLY A 30 7.02 9.98 -7.85
N SER A 31 7.34 9.27 -8.94
CA SER A 31 8.20 8.08 -8.96
C SER A 31 8.97 7.95 -10.27
N VAL A 32 10.09 7.25 -10.23
CA VAL A 32 10.92 6.90 -11.41
C VAL A 32 11.46 5.49 -11.32
N GLN A 33 11.65 4.81 -12.45
CA GLN A 33 12.23 3.47 -12.53
C GLN A 33 13.67 3.49 -13.06
N VAL A 34 14.54 2.67 -12.48
CA VAL A 34 15.96 2.61 -12.85
C VAL A 34 16.14 2.23 -14.32
N ASN A 35 15.36 1.29 -14.83
CA ASN A 35 15.46 0.82 -16.21
C ASN A 35 15.04 1.91 -17.20
N ASP A 36 13.96 2.64 -16.89
CA ASP A 36 13.46 3.73 -17.74
C ASP A 36 14.46 4.88 -17.82
N LEU A 37 15.04 5.29 -16.68
CA LEU A 37 16.07 6.32 -16.64
C LEU A 37 17.37 5.86 -17.33
N SER A 38 17.73 4.59 -17.21
CA SER A 38 18.89 4.01 -17.88
C SER A 38 18.75 4.06 -19.39
N ALA A 39 17.59 3.67 -19.92
CA ALA A 39 17.27 3.77 -21.33
C ALA A 39 17.20 5.22 -21.81
N LEU A 40 16.54 6.09 -21.05
CA LEU A 40 16.35 7.51 -21.39
C LEU A 40 17.68 8.29 -21.47
N TYR A 41 18.58 8.08 -20.51
CA TYR A 41 19.83 8.82 -20.44
C TYR A 41 21.01 8.09 -21.08
N GLY A 42 20.79 6.87 -21.59
CA GLY A 42 21.84 6.06 -22.22
C GLY A 42 23.00 5.70 -21.29
N VAL A 43 22.73 5.57 -19.98
CA VAL A 43 23.74 5.21 -18.96
C VAL A 43 23.38 3.88 -18.29
N SER A 44 24.36 3.25 -17.65
CA SER A 44 24.12 1.97 -16.96
C SER A 44 23.12 2.12 -15.81
N THR A 45 22.40 1.03 -15.51
CA THR A 45 21.55 0.95 -14.32
C THR A 45 22.32 1.19 -13.03
N VAL A 46 23.62 0.86 -12.98
CA VAL A 46 24.51 1.16 -11.85
C VAL A 46 24.70 2.67 -11.69
N THR A 47 24.88 3.40 -12.79
CA THR A 47 24.98 4.86 -12.79
C THR A 47 23.71 5.50 -12.25
N ILE A 48 22.54 5.05 -12.72
CA ILE A 48 21.25 5.54 -12.21
C ILE A 48 21.07 5.20 -10.73
N ARG A 49 21.40 3.98 -10.29
CA ARG A 49 21.34 3.61 -8.87
C ARG A 49 22.24 4.51 -8.01
N ASN A 50 23.42 4.87 -8.49
CA ASN A 50 24.32 5.80 -7.80
C ASN A 50 23.75 7.23 -7.75
N ASP A 51 23.09 7.68 -8.82
CA ASP A 51 22.42 8.98 -8.84
C ASP A 51 21.23 9.02 -7.87
N LEU A 52 20.40 7.97 -7.85
CA LEU A 52 19.29 7.86 -6.91
C LEU A 52 19.77 7.75 -5.46
N ALA A 53 20.86 7.01 -5.19
CA ALA A 53 21.47 6.94 -3.87
C ALA A 53 22.03 8.31 -3.43
N PHE A 54 22.54 9.12 -4.36
CA PHE A 54 22.96 10.48 -4.06
C PHE A 54 21.75 11.35 -3.68
N LEU A 55 20.66 11.29 -4.45
CA LEU A 55 19.43 12.05 -4.18
C LEU A 55 18.76 11.65 -2.86
N GLU A 56 18.83 10.36 -2.52
CA GLU A 56 18.36 9.84 -1.23
C GLU A 56 19.16 10.40 -0.05
N LYS A 57 20.49 10.43 -0.16
CA LYS A 57 21.35 11.09 0.85
C LYS A 57 21.06 12.58 1.02
N GLN A 58 20.51 13.23 0.01
CA GLN A 58 20.10 14.64 0.06
C GLN A 58 18.65 14.82 0.54
N GLY A 59 17.93 13.73 0.85
CA GLY A 59 16.53 13.78 1.27
C GLY A 59 15.57 14.20 0.17
N ILE A 60 15.97 14.14 -1.10
CA ILE A 60 15.15 14.53 -2.27
C ILE A 60 14.37 13.33 -2.82
N ALA A 61 14.84 12.12 -2.57
CA ALA A 61 14.20 10.89 -3.03
C ALA A 61 14.25 9.79 -1.96
N VAL A 62 13.32 8.84 -2.02
CA VAL A 62 13.39 7.59 -1.22
C VAL A 62 13.53 6.43 -2.19
N ARG A 63 14.49 5.53 -1.97
CA ARG A 63 14.63 4.35 -2.83
C ARG A 63 13.46 3.38 -2.62
N ALA A 64 12.94 2.87 -3.74
CA ALA A 64 11.90 1.85 -3.77
C ALA A 64 12.36 0.67 -4.64
N TYR A 65 11.58 -0.41 -4.68
CA TYR A 65 11.93 -1.60 -5.46
C TYR A 65 12.06 -1.23 -6.96
N GLY A 66 13.28 -1.26 -7.49
CA GLY A 66 13.58 -0.95 -8.89
C GLY A 66 13.67 0.54 -9.26
N GLY A 67 13.50 1.47 -8.32
CA GLY A 67 13.32 2.90 -8.61
C GLY A 67 13.55 3.84 -7.43
N ALA A 68 12.96 5.03 -7.51
CA ALA A 68 12.88 5.98 -6.41
C ALA A 68 11.58 6.77 -6.45
N LEU A 69 11.14 7.24 -5.28
CA LEU A 69 9.98 8.10 -5.05
C LEU A 69 10.46 9.51 -4.68
N ILE A 70 9.68 10.54 -5.00
CA ILE A 70 9.99 11.90 -4.54
C ILE A 70 9.87 11.97 -3.01
N CYS A 71 10.88 12.53 -2.36
CA CYS A 71 10.83 12.91 -0.96
C CYS A 71 10.61 14.41 -0.93
N ASP A 72 9.37 14.84 -1.13
CA ASP A 72 9.01 16.25 -1.00
C ASP A 72 8.50 16.47 0.42
N SER A 73 9.28 17.18 1.23
CA SER A 73 8.85 17.60 2.58
C SER A 73 7.85 18.75 2.56
N THR A 74 7.55 19.32 1.39
CA THR A 74 6.66 20.48 1.22
C THR A 74 5.29 20.13 0.62
N THR A 75 5.17 18.98 -0.05
CA THR A 75 3.87 18.38 -0.33
C THR A 75 3.64 17.24 0.66
N PRO A 76 2.65 17.33 1.58
CA PRO A 76 2.29 16.17 2.37
C PRO A 76 1.93 15.04 1.40
N SER A 77 2.59 13.88 1.55
CA SER A 77 2.18 12.66 0.88
C SER A 77 0.72 12.42 1.26
N VAL A 78 -0.20 12.79 0.37
CA VAL A 78 -1.62 12.61 0.61
C VAL A 78 -1.84 11.11 0.63
N GLU A 79 -2.29 10.59 1.77
CA GLU A 79 -2.67 9.20 1.89
C GLU A 79 -3.72 8.89 0.80
N PRO A 80 -3.46 7.92 -0.10
CA PRO A 80 -4.43 7.57 -1.13
C PRO A 80 -5.74 7.06 -0.52
N SER A 81 -6.87 7.45 -1.11
CA SER A 81 -8.19 6.98 -0.66
C SER A 81 -8.36 5.47 -0.88
N VAL A 82 -9.39 4.87 -0.27
CA VAL A 82 -9.76 3.47 -0.54
C VAL A 82 -10.10 3.29 -2.01
N GLU A 83 -10.77 4.26 -2.63
CA GLU A 83 -11.12 4.26 -4.05
C GLU A 83 -9.86 4.26 -4.93
N ASP A 84 -8.90 5.14 -4.65
CA ASP A 84 -7.62 5.20 -5.38
C ASP A 84 -6.87 3.87 -5.26
N LYS A 85 -6.77 3.35 -4.02
CA LYS A 85 -6.10 2.08 -3.75
C LYS A 85 -6.81 0.94 -4.48
N SER A 86 -8.14 0.93 -4.55
CA SER A 86 -8.92 -0.19 -5.13
C SER A 86 -8.63 -0.41 -6.62
N ALA A 87 -8.33 0.66 -7.36
CA ALA A 87 -7.96 0.61 -8.77
C ALA A 87 -6.53 0.08 -9.01
N LEU A 88 -5.67 0.09 -7.99
CA LEU A 88 -4.28 -0.34 -8.12
C LEU A 88 -4.11 -1.83 -7.84
N ASN A 89 -3.31 -2.49 -8.68
CA ASN A 89 -2.83 -3.86 -8.47
C ASN A 89 -3.94 -4.89 -8.21
N THR A 90 -5.16 -4.66 -8.72
CA THR A 90 -6.34 -5.47 -8.42
C THR A 90 -6.13 -6.97 -8.72
N ALA A 91 -5.43 -7.30 -9.80
CA ALA A 91 -5.10 -8.69 -10.14
C ALA A 91 -4.24 -9.37 -9.05
N MET A 92 -3.23 -8.66 -8.52
CA MET A 92 -2.39 -9.18 -7.43
C MET A 92 -3.19 -9.33 -6.13
N LYS A 93 -4.02 -8.35 -5.79
CA LYS A 93 -4.89 -8.41 -4.60
C LYS A 93 -5.84 -9.60 -4.64
N ARG A 94 -6.44 -9.87 -5.80
CA ARG A 94 -7.28 -11.06 -6.01
C ARG A 94 -6.48 -12.36 -5.90
N SER A 95 -5.23 -12.38 -6.33
CA SER A 95 -4.36 -13.55 -6.16
C SER A 95 -4.06 -13.81 -4.68
N VAL A 96 -3.73 -12.77 -3.92
CA VAL A 96 -3.54 -12.85 -2.45
C VAL A 96 -4.83 -13.31 -1.79
N ALA A 97 -5.97 -12.74 -2.19
CA ALA A 97 -7.26 -13.07 -1.61
C ALA A 97 -7.66 -14.55 -1.82
N LYS A 98 -7.36 -15.12 -2.98
CA LYS A 98 -7.58 -16.55 -3.24
C LYS A 98 -6.78 -17.44 -2.29
N ALA A 99 -5.49 -17.15 -2.10
CA ALA A 99 -4.65 -17.92 -1.18
C ALA A 99 -5.10 -17.73 0.28
N ALA A 100 -5.48 -16.51 0.66
CA ALA A 100 -5.98 -16.21 2.00
C ALA A 100 -7.26 -16.98 2.33
N VAL A 101 -8.23 -17.02 1.41
CA VAL A 101 -9.54 -17.65 1.67
C VAL A 101 -9.45 -19.17 1.83
N GLU A 102 -8.41 -19.80 1.27
CA GLU A 102 -8.13 -21.24 1.44
C GLU A 102 -7.67 -21.59 2.86
N LEU A 103 -7.19 -20.60 3.63
CA LEU A 103 -6.77 -20.77 5.02
C LEU A 103 -7.95 -20.72 6.01
N ILE A 104 -9.10 -20.18 5.58
CA ILE A 104 -10.29 -20.01 6.42
C ILE A 104 -11.09 -21.31 6.42
N GLN A 105 -11.27 -21.91 7.60
CA GLN A 105 -12.02 -23.15 7.79
C GLN A 105 -13.35 -22.87 8.52
N PRO A 106 -14.36 -23.75 8.37
CA PRO A 106 -15.54 -23.74 9.23
C PRO A 106 -15.14 -23.75 10.72
N GLY A 107 -15.86 -22.98 11.53
CA GLY A 107 -15.59 -22.70 12.93
C GLY A 107 -14.64 -21.53 13.19
N HIS A 108 -13.90 -21.04 12.18
CA HIS A 108 -12.93 -19.96 12.39
C HIS A 108 -13.59 -18.62 12.73
N ARG A 109 -12.92 -17.88 13.60
CA ARG A 109 -13.15 -16.48 13.92
C ARG A 109 -12.03 -15.65 13.31
N VAL A 110 -12.33 -14.89 12.28
CA VAL A 110 -11.34 -14.16 11.50
C VAL A 110 -11.50 -12.65 11.65
N ILE A 111 -10.38 -11.94 11.74
CA ILE A 111 -10.35 -10.47 11.61
C ILE A 111 -9.97 -10.12 10.18
N LEU A 112 -10.76 -9.24 9.55
CA LEU A 112 -10.42 -8.59 8.29
C LEU A 112 -10.26 -7.08 8.53
N ASP A 113 -9.06 -6.56 8.30
CA ASP A 113 -8.83 -5.10 8.30
C ASP A 113 -9.58 -4.39 7.15
N SER A 114 -9.62 -3.06 7.12
CA SER A 114 -10.32 -2.23 6.13
C SER A 114 -9.61 -2.10 4.77
N GLY A 115 -8.44 -2.71 4.60
CA GLY A 115 -7.66 -2.63 3.36
C GLY A 115 -8.39 -3.07 2.08
N THR A 116 -7.94 -2.55 0.94
CA THR A 116 -8.48 -2.96 -0.38
C THR A 116 -8.13 -4.39 -0.77
N THR A 117 -7.12 -5.00 -0.14
CA THR A 117 -6.78 -6.41 -0.32
C THR A 117 -7.69 -7.31 0.51
N THR A 118 -7.97 -6.94 1.76
CA THR A 118 -8.91 -7.67 2.65
C THR A 118 -10.36 -7.57 2.15
N PHE A 119 -10.71 -6.46 1.48
CA PHE A 119 -11.95 -6.36 0.70
C PHE A 119 -12.10 -7.47 -0.35
N GLU A 120 -11.03 -7.80 -1.10
CA GLU A 120 -11.09 -8.90 -2.07
C GLU A 120 -11.19 -10.28 -1.38
N ILE A 121 -10.66 -10.43 -0.15
CA ILE A 121 -10.88 -11.64 0.68
C ILE A 121 -12.36 -11.76 1.01
N ALA A 122 -12.96 -10.71 1.57
CA ALA A 122 -14.38 -10.68 1.93
C ALA A 122 -15.30 -11.03 0.76
N ARG A 123 -15.00 -10.55 -0.46
CA ARG A 123 -15.77 -10.90 -1.66
C ARG A 123 -15.73 -12.39 -1.99
N LEU A 124 -14.62 -13.07 -1.69
CA LEU A 124 -14.48 -14.51 -1.92
C LEU A 124 -15.08 -15.36 -0.80
N MET A 125 -15.23 -14.81 0.40
CA MET A 125 -15.86 -15.47 1.56
C MET A 125 -17.35 -15.75 1.40
N ARG A 126 -18.01 -15.26 0.33
CA ARG A 126 -19.43 -15.58 0.03
C ARG A 126 -19.73 -17.08 -0.09
N LYS A 127 -18.69 -17.90 -0.31
CA LYS A 127 -18.80 -19.36 -0.41
C LYS A 127 -18.57 -20.08 0.92
N HIS A 128 -18.13 -19.36 1.94
CA HIS A 128 -17.85 -19.91 3.26
C HIS A 128 -19.12 -19.97 4.08
N THR A 129 -19.16 -20.95 4.97
CA THR A 129 -20.24 -21.17 5.93
C THR A 129 -19.62 -21.46 7.28
N ASP A 130 -20.32 -21.13 8.35
CA ASP A 130 -19.86 -21.37 9.72
C ASP A 130 -18.55 -20.63 10.01
N VAL A 131 -18.50 -19.34 9.69
CA VAL A 131 -17.34 -18.46 9.97
C VAL A 131 -17.86 -17.21 10.65
N ILE A 132 -17.14 -16.70 11.66
CA ILE A 132 -17.41 -15.39 12.23
C ILE A 132 -16.31 -14.44 11.73
N ALA A 133 -16.69 -13.37 11.06
CA ALA A 133 -15.77 -12.35 10.59
C ALA A 133 -15.98 -11.05 11.37
N MET A 134 -14.93 -10.57 12.05
CA MET A 134 -14.91 -9.20 12.59
C MET A 134 -14.15 -8.28 11.64
N THR A 135 -14.68 -7.09 11.39
CA THR A 135 -13.97 -6.08 10.59
C THR A 135 -14.11 -4.68 11.18
N ASN A 136 -13.07 -3.88 11.04
CA ASN A 136 -13.11 -2.43 11.22
C ASN A 136 -13.43 -1.69 9.90
N GLY A 137 -13.52 -2.37 8.76
CA GLY A 137 -13.72 -1.72 7.46
C GLY A 137 -15.18 -1.64 7.04
N MET A 138 -15.67 -0.44 6.75
CA MET A 138 -17.01 -0.25 6.17
C MET A 138 -17.12 -0.89 4.77
N ASN A 139 -16.07 -0.76 3.94
CA ASN A 139 -15.96 -1.42 2.64
C ASN A 139 -16.02 -2.94 2.75
N VAL A 140 -15.31 -3.51 3.73
CA VAL A 140 -15.24 -4.96 3.96
C VAL A 140 -16.56 -5.49 4.50
N ALA A 141 -17.17 -4.79 5.47
CA ALA A 141 -18.50 -5.10 5.97
C ALA A 141 -19.54 -5.14 4.84
N ASN A 142 -19.53 -4.13 3.96
CA ASN A 142 -20.41 -4.09 2.79
C ASN A 142 -20.19 -5.28 1.84
N ALA A 143 -18.94 -5.72 1.64
CA ALA A 143 -18.64 -6.88 0.80
C ALA A 143 -19.14 -8.21 1.40
N LEU A 144 -19.16 -8.30 2.72
CA LEU A 144 -19.63 -9.46 3.48
C LEU A 144 -21.16 -9.54 3.58
N LEU A 145 -21.91 -8.49 3.22
CA LEU A 145 -23.38 -8.54 3.19
C LEU A 145 -23.91 -9.66 2.27
N GLU A 146 -23.16 -10.02 1.23
CA GLU A 146 -23.50 -11.11 0.30
C GLU A 146 -23.01 -12.50 0.78
N ALA A 147 -22.39 -12.59 1.96
CA ALA A 147 -21.84 -13.83 2.53
C ALA A 147 -22.73 -14.37 3.65
N GLU A 148 -23.90 -14.92 3.30
CA GLU A 148 -24.94 -15.36 4.26
C GLU A 148 -24.46 -16.42 5.26
N GLY A 149 -23.44 -17.20 4.92
CA GLY A 149 -22.83 -18.20 5.80
C GLY A 149 -21.79 -17.63 6.79
N VAL A 150 -21.52 -16.33 6.73
CA VAL A 150 -20.54 -15.63 7.57
C VAL A 150 -21.29 -14.71 8.55
N GLU A 151 -21.12 -14.93 9.84
CA GLU A 151 -21.59 -13.99 10.86
C GLU A 151 -20.67 -12.76 10.87
N LEU A 152 -21.25 -11.58 10.64
CA LEU A 152 -20.51 -10.33 10.53
C LEU A 152 -20.56 -9.55 11.84
N LEU A 153 -19.39 -9.32 12.44
CA LEU A 153 -19.18 -8.41 13.55
C LEU A 153 -18.44 -7.16 13.08
N MET A 154 -18.85 -6.00 13.58
CA MET A 154 -18.16 -4.74 13.31
C MET A 154 -17.62 -4.16 14.61
N THR A 155 -16.39 -3.64 14.56
CA THR A 155 -15.76 -3.07 15.76
C THR A 155 -16.49 -1.82 16.26
N GLY A 156 -17.17 -1.09 15.36
CA GLY A 156 -17.82 0.18 15.69
C GLY A 156 -16.80 1.27 16.08
N GLY A 157 -17.26 2.37 16.67
CA GLY A 157 -16.42 3.53 17.00
C GLY A 157 -16.49 4.64 15.96
N HIS A 158 -15.38 5.35 15.75
CA HIS A 158 -15.31 6.51 14.87
C HIS A 158 -14.93 6.12 13.44
N LEU A 159 -15.69 6.57 12.44
CA LEU A 159 -15.39 6.31 11.04
C LEU A 159 -14.36 7.31 10.50
N ARG A 160 -13.20 6.80 10.07
CA ARG A 160 -12.22 7.52 9.26
C ARG A 160 -12.59 7.38 7.78
N ARG A 161 -13.02 8.48 7.16
CA ARG A 161 -13.49 8.45 5.76
C ARG A 161 -12.39 8.09 4.76
N GLN A 162 -11.15 8.53 5.00
CA GLN A 162 -10.03 8.34 4.08
C GLN A 162 -9.72 6.86 3.81
N SER A 163 -9.79 6.04 4.86
CA SER A 163 -9.49 4.60 4.87
C SER A 163 -10.73 3.72 5.03
N GLN A 164 -11.91 4.33 5.14
CA GLN A 164 -13.19 3.69 5.42
C GLN A 164 -13.14 2.72 6.61
N SER A 165 -12.31 3.04 7.61
CA SER A 165 -12.06 2.22 8.79
C SER A 165 -12.71 2.83 10.03
N PHE A 166 -13.05 1.97 10.98
CA PHE A 166 -13.48 2.35 12.30
C PHE A 166 -12.30 2.30 13.28
N TYR A 167 -12.21 3.28 14.19
CA TYR A 167 -11.16 3.38 15.20
C TYR A 167 -11.68 3.95 16.53
N GLY A 168 -10.78 4.00 17.52
CA GLY A 168 -11.00 4.56 18.85
C GLY A 168 -11.34 3.51 19.89
N ASP A 169 -11.49 3.95 21.14
CA ASP A 169 -11.62 3.07 22.32
C ASP A 169 -12.71 2.01 22.19
N GLN A 170 -13.86 2.36 21.59
CA GLN A 170 -14.94 1.40 21.35
C GLN A 170 -14.50 0.27 20.41
N ALA A 171 -13.81 0.60 19.33
CA ALA A 171 -13.28 -0.38 18.38
C ALA A 171 -12.27 -1.29 19.07
N GLU A 172 -11.36 -0.73 19.85
CA GLU A 172 -10.32 -1.47 20.58
C GLU A 172 -10.89 -2.38 21.69
N GLN A 173 -11.95 -1.94 22.36
CA GLN A 173 -12.64 -2.76 23.38
C GLN A 173 -13.42 -3.89 22.75
N SER A 174 -14.06 -3.67 21.58
CA SER A 174 -14.83 -4.70 20.89
C SER A 174 -13.98 -5.94 20.58
N LEU A 175 -12.72 -5.73 20.18
CA LEU A 175 -11.76 -6.79 19.87
C LEU A 175 -11.43 -7.67 21.09
N GLN A 176 -11.47 -7.12 22.30
CA GLN A 176 -11.09 -7.84 23.54
C GLN A 176 -12.16 -8.83 24.00
N ASN A 177 -13.39 -8.69 23.49
CA ASN A 177 -14.51 -9.54 23.88
C ASN A 177 -14.52 -10.89 23.15
N TYR A 178 -13.55 -11.11 22.24
CA TYR A 178 -13.49 -12.29 21.39
C TYR A 178 -12.06 -12.83 21.33
N HIS A 179 -11.97 -14.12 21.04
CA HIS A 179 -10.73 -14.78 20.61
C HIS A 179 -10.84 -15.06 19.12
N PHE A 180 -9.80 -14.73 18.38
CA PHE A 180 -9.72 -14.93 16.94
C PHE A 180 -8.68 -15.99 16.60
N ASP A 181 -8.93 -16.73 15.53
CA ASP A 181 -8.04 -17.76 15.01
C ASP A 181 -7.10 -17.21 13.94
N MET A 182 -7.46 -16.09 13.32
CA MET A 182 -6.73 -15.53 12.20
C MET A 182 -6.98 -14.04 12.01
N LEU A 183 -5.93 -13.32 11.60
CA LEU A 183 -5.99 -11.92 11.18
C LEU A 183 -5.45 -11.77 9.76
N PHE A 184 -6.25 -11.13 8.90
CA PHE A 184 -5.78 -10.59 7.63
C PHE A 184 -5.67 -9.06 7.75
N LEU A 185 -4.42 -8.58 7.80
CA LEU A 185 -4.11 -7.18 8.03
C LEU A 185 -3.51 -6.52 6.79
N GLY A 186 -4.11 -5.42 6.33
CA GLY A 186 -3.49 -4.52 5.35
C GLY A 186 -2.50 -3.59 6.05
N VAL A 187 -1.32 -3.40 5.45
CA VAL A 187 -0.28 -2.52 6.01
C VAL A 187 0.34 -1.66 4.92
N ASP A 188 0.71 -0.43 5.26
CA ASP A 188 1.41 0.47 4.33
C ASP A 188 2.91 0.17 4.28
N ALA A 189 3.47 -0.28 5.41
CA ALA A 189 4.84 -0.76 5.49
C ALA A 189 5.00 -1.85 6.57
N ILE A 190 6.03 -2.67 6.40
CA ILE A 190 6.47 -3.66 7.38
C ILE A 190 7.98 -3.57 7.55
N ASP A 191 8.42 -3.57 8.79
CA ASP A 191 9.82 -3.60 9.19
C ASP A 191 10.02 -4.68 10.26
N LEU A 192 11.16 -5.38 10.22
CA LEU A 192 11.40 -6.52 11.11
C LEU A 192 11.60 -6.11 12.57
N GLU A 193 12.08 -4.89 12.82
CA GLU A 193 12.30 -4.37 14.17
C GLU A 193 11.14 -3.48 14.65
N ARG A 194 10.57 -2.69 13.74
CA ARG A 194 9.53 -1.69 14.05
C ARG A 194 8.11 -2.19 13.83
N GLY A 195 7.94 -3.34 13.17
CA GLY A 195 6.66 -3.95 12.90
C GLY A 195 5.90 -3.27 11.75
N VAL A 196 4.58 -3.34 11.83
CA VAL A 196 3.66 -2.81 10.81
C VAL A 196 3.43 -1.32 11.02
N SER A 197 3.27 -0.57 9.92
CA SER A 197 3.05 0.87 9.95
C SER A 197 1.88 1.28 9.05
N THR A 198 1.22 2.37 9.43
CA THR A 198 0.13 3.04 8.70
C THR A 198 0.28 4.56 8.85
N HIS A 199 -0.46 5.32 8.04
CA HIS A 199 -0.45 6.79 8.02
C HIS A 199 -1.10 7.43 9.25
N ASN A 200 -1.93 6.70 9.99
CA ASN A 200 -2.74 7.23 11.09
C ASN A 200 -2.46 6.54 12.43
N GLU A 201 -2.33 7.32 13.49
CA GLU A 201 -1.97 6.83 14.83
C GLU A 201 -3.07 5.96 15.47
N ASP A 202 -4.34 6.32 15.29
CA ASP A 202 -5.47 5.55 15.84
C ASP A 202 -5.62 4.20 15.13
N GLU A 203 -5.43 4.18 13.80
CA GLU A 203 -5.38 2.92 13.05
C GLU A 203 -4.17 2.07 13.47
N ALA A 204 -3.01 2.69 13.72
CA ALA A 204 -1.84 1.97 14.20
C ALA A 204 -2.09 1.32 15.57
N ARG A 205 -2.78 2.00 16.49
CA ARG A 205 -3.22 1.44 17.77
C ARG A 205 -4.15 0.25 17.56
N LEU A 206 -5.18 0.41 16.73
CA LEU A 206 -6.14 -0.66 16.49
C LEU A 206 -5.50 -1.87 15.82
N ASN A 207 -4.64 -1.66 14.81
CA ASN A 207 -3.91 -2.73 14.13
C ASN A 207 -3.02 -3.51 15.09
N ARG A 208 -2.34 -2.82 16.02
CA ARG A 208 -1.59 -3.48 17.08
C ARG A 208 -2.51 -4.33 17.95
N ARG A 209 -3.67 -3.79 18.34
CA ARG A 209 -4.66 -4.54 19.14
C ARG A 209 -5.18 -5.77 18.40
N MET A 210 -5.42 -5.67 17.09
CA MET A 210 -5.80 -6.82 16.26
C MET A 210 -4.73 -7.90 16.28
N CYS A 211 -3.44 -7.54 16.19
CA CYS A 211 -2.34 -8.50 16.28
C CYS A 211 -2.21 -9.16 17.66
N GLU A 212 -2.68 -8.51 18.73
CA GLU A 212 -2.61 -9.06 20.09
C GLU A 212 -3.72 -10.07 20.41
N VAL A 213 -4.86 -9.99 19.71
CA VAL A 213 -6.06 -10.83 20.00
C VAL A 213 -6.25 -11.99 19.02
N ALA A 214 -5.41 -12.06 17.97
CA ALA A 214 -5.44 -13.07 16.92
C ALA A 214 -4.27 -14.06 17.03
#